data_AF-A0A5B1BY48-F1
#
_entry.id   AF-A0A5B1BY48-F1
#
_cell.length_a   1.000
_cell.length_b   1.000
_cell.length_c   1.000
_cell.angle_alpha   90.00
_cell.angle_beta   90.00
_cell.angle_gamma   90.00
#
_symmetry.space_group_name_H-M   'P 1'
#
loop_
_entity.id
_entity.type
_entity.pdbx_description
1 polymer ?
#
loop_
_entity_poly.entity_id
_entity_poly.type
_entity_poly.pdbx_seq_one_letter_code
_entity_poly.pdbx_strand_id
1 'polypeptide(L)'
;MKTAGVRRATDLLFSPAAPPATGSLIALAGLRLLAGLIWLYNVVWKLPPDFGQRSNSGLYHFTHLAIEHPVFPPFSWAVEHLVLPNFTAFGWAVLFAESALAVLLLTGTAVRLAALIGIGQSVAIGLSVAESPGEWPWAYAMLLGIHVVLLFVASNQYAAIDAVRAATTASALRSKAQRLLAGWATVLLLIGLIAGWRGLAGSWPAYVGIRPLEFSLGEYNLRGALVLVAIALAMLAAAKLDQRIAAFAAAALAALAAVSIYVQVGEPSVWLGGTNTTAVIFVCAAVVSLAAGVKIGRVERA
;
A
#
# COMPACT_ATOMS: atom_id res chain seq x y z
N MET A 1 -42.33 -10.96 -22.36
CA MET A 1 -41.40 -11.42 -21.30
C MET A 1 -40.26 -12.19 -21.96
N LYS A 2 -39.05 -11.61 -22.03
CA LYS A 2 -37.84 -12.34 -22.45
C LYS A 2 -37.11 -12.77 -21.19
N THR A 3 -37.00 -14.07 -21.00
CA THR A 3 -36.25 -14.72 -19.94
C THR A 3 -34.79 -14.30 -20.04
N ALA A 4 -34.32 -13.50 -19.08
CA ALA A 4 -32.91 -13.21 -18.89
C ALA A 4 -32.22 -14.50 -18.42
N GLY A 5 -31.89 -15.36 -19.38
CA GLY A 5 -31.16 -16.58 -19.13
C GLY A 5 -29.80 -16.24 -18.54
N VAL A 6 -29.47 -16.93 -17.45
CA VAL A 6 -28.12 -17.05 -16.89
C VAL A 6 -27.17 -17.32 -18.06
N ARG A 7 -26.44 -16.31 -18.54
CA ARG A 7 -25.30 -16.51 -19.45
C ARG A 7 -24.39 -17.51 -18.75
N ARG A 8 -24.18 -18.68 -19.34
CA ARG A 8 -23.44 -19.77 -18.69
C ARG A 8 -22.02 -19.28 -18.43
N ALA A 9 -21.47 -19.57 -17.25
CA ALA A 9 -20.09 -19.20 -16.91
C ALA A 9 -19.07 -19.68 -17.97
N THR A 10 -19.38 -20.74 -18.71
CA THR A 10 -18.62 -21.24 -19.87
C THR A 10 -18.49 -20.22 -21.01
N ASP A 11 -19.56 -19.45 -21.27
CA ASP A 11 -19.53 -18.42 -22.30
C ASP A 11 -18.58 -17.29 -21.89
N LEU A 12 -18.47 -17.00 -20.59
CA LEU A 12 -17.52 -16.01 -20.07
C LEU A 12 -16.06 -16.50 -20.15
N LEU A 13 -15.81 -17.80 -20.00
CA LEU A 13 -14.47 -18.40 -20.00
C LEU A 13 -13.87 -18.51 -21.42
N PHE A 14 -14.70 -18.78 -22.42
CA PHE A 14 -14.24 -19.01 -23.80
C PHE A 14 -14.69 -17.92 -24.78
N SER A 15 -15.46 -16.91 -24.34
CA SER A 15 -15.84 -15.83 -25.24
C SER A 15 -14.65 -14.94 -25.57
N PRO A 16 -14.40 -14.66 -26.86
CA PRO A 16 -13.42 -13.66 -27.28
C PRO A 16 -13.91 -12.23 -27.02
N ALA A 17 -15.13 -12.04 -26.50
CA ALA A 17 -15.68 -10.73 -26.22
C ALA A 17 -15.03 -10.11 -24.98
N ALA A 18 -14.77 -8.80 -25.05
CA ALA A 18 -14.26 -8.06 -23.90
C ALA A 18 -15.23 -8.20 -22.71
N PRO A 19 -14.72 -8.48 -21.49
CA PRO A 19 -15.55 -8.48 -20.30
C PRO A 19 -16.20 -7.10 -20.09
N PRO A 20 -17.30 -7.01 -19.31
CA PRO A 20 -17.93 -5.74 -19.02
C PRO A 20 -16.91 -4.72 -18.50
N ALA A 21 -16.94 -3.48 -19.00
CA ALA A 21 -15.94 -2.46 -18.69
C ALA A 21 -15.71 -2.28 -17.18
N THR A 22 -16.78 -2.30 -16.38
CA THR A 22 -16.69 -2.22 -14.92
C THR A 22 -15.95 -3.41 -14.32
N GLY A 23 -16.15 -4.63 -14.84
CA GLY A 23 -15.46 -5.84 -14.41
C GLY A 23 -13.95 -5.75 -14.67
N SER A 24 -13.56 -5.27 -15.85
CA SER A 24 -12.14 -5.02 -16.19
C SER A 24 -11.51 -4.01 -15.23
N LEU A 25 -12.19 -2.90 -14.94
CA LEU A 25 -11.69 -1.88 -14.03
C LEU A 25 -11.53 -2.40 -12.59
N ILE A 26 -12.46 -3.25 -12.13
CA ILE A 26 -12.36 -3.90 -10.81
C ILE A 26 -11.17 -4.85 -10.77
N ALA A 27 -10.98 -5.68 -11.80
CA ALA A 27 -9.84 -6.60 -11.88
C ALA A 27 -8.50 -5.86 -11.89
N LEU A 28 -8.39 -4.77 -12.67
CA LEU A 28 -7.19 -3.94 -12.71
C LEU A 28 -6.93 -3.20 -11.38
N ALA A 29 -7.98 -2.73 -10.70
CA ALA A 29 -7.86 -2.20 -9.35
C ALA A 29 -7.41 -3.29 -8.36
N GLY A 30 -7.91 -4.51 -8.49
CA GLY A 30 -7.47 -5.68 -7.73
C GLY A 30 -5.98 -5.95 -7.89
N LEU A 31 -5.49 -5.99 -9.14
CA LEU A 31 -4.05 -6.15 -9.42
C LEU A 31 -3.21 -5.03 -8.79
N ARG A 32 -3.67 -3.78 -8.87
CA ARG A 32 -3.01 -2.62 -8.24
C ARG A 32 -2.94 -2.77 -6.72
N LEU A 33 -4.04 -3.20 -6.09
CA LEU A 33 -4.09 -3.43 -4.65
C LEU A 33 -3.16 -4.58 -4.23
N LEU A 34 -3.14 -5.69 -4.98
CA LEU A 34 -2.22 -6.80 -4.74
C LEU A 34 -0.76 -6.34 -4.83
N ALA A 35 -0.40 -5.57 -5.85
CA ALA A 35 0.94 -4.98 -5.96
C ALA A 35 1.27 -4.10 -4.75
N GLY A 36 0.33 -3.24 -4.34
CA GLY A 36 0.49 -2.40 -3.15
C GLY A 36 0.65 -3.21 -1.85
N LEU A 37 -0.04 -4.34 -1.71
CA LEU A 37 0.08 -5.25 -0.56
C LEU A 37 1.43 -5.99 -0.54
N ILE A 38 1.97 -6.37 -1.69
CA ILE A 38 3.32 -6.94 -1.79
C ILE A 38 4.36 -5.93 -1.28
N TRP A 39 4.30 -4.68 -1.74
CA TRP A 39 5.19 -3.63 -1.25
C TRP A 39 4.98 -3.32 0.23
N LEU A 40 3.74 -3.35 0.70
CA LEU A 40 3.42 -3.15 2.11
C LEU A 40 4.06 -4.23 2.99
N TYR A 41 4.06 -5.50 2.54
CA TYR A 41 4.75 -6.57 3.25
C TYR A 41 6.26 -6.42 3.18
N ASN A 42 6.81 -6.00 2.04
CA ASN A 42 8.25 -5.77 1.90
C ASN A 42 8.77 -4.80 2.99
N VAL A 43 8.00 -3.78 3.34
CA VAL A 43 8.36 -2.80 4.38
C VAL A 43 8.51 -3.41 5.80
N VAL A 44 7.88 -4.57 6.09
CA VAL A 44 7.84 -5.19 7.44
C VAL A 44 9.23 -5.45 8.01
N TRP A 45 10.17 -5.90 7.17
CA TRP A 45 11.47 -6.40 7.61
C TRP A 45 12.62 -5.40 7.40
N LYS A 46 12.33 -4.18 6.91
CA LYS A 46 13.30 -3.08 6.78
C LYS A 46 13.33 -2.26 8.06
N LEU A 47 14.00 -2.82 9.06
CA LEU A 47 14.01 -2.27 10.42
C LEU A 47 15.20 -1.32 10.62
N PRO A 48 14.97 -0.01 10.84
CA PRO A 48 16.02 0.92 11.23
C PRO A 48 16.48 0.65 12.68
N PRO A 49 17.63 1.20 13.13
CA PRO A 49 18.45 2.19 12.41
C PRO A 49 19.52 1.61 11.48
N ASP A 50 19.95 0.36 11.67
CA ASP A 50 21.09 -0.22 10.94
C ASP A 50 20.69 -1.23 9.85
N PHE A 51 19.39 -1.52 9.69
CA PHE A 51 18.85 -2.37 8.64
C PHE A 51 19.49 -3.77 8.57
N GLY A 52 19.95 -4.27 9.72
CA GLY A 52 20.58 -5.58 9.89
C GLY A 52 22.08 -5.62 9.63
N GLN A 53 22.74 -4.47 9.54
CA GLN A 53 24.20 -4.38 9.33
C GLN A 53 25.00 -5.03 10.47
N ARG A 54 24.59 -4.88 11.73
CA ARG A 54 25.31 -5.49 12.87
C ARG A 54 25.16 -7.01 12.94
N SER A 55 24.00 -7.53 12.54
CA SER A 55 23.65 -8.95 12.63
C SER A 55 23.84 -9.71 11.31
N ASN A 56 24.31 -9.05 10.26
CA ASN A 56 24.35 -9.57 8.90
C ASN A 56 23.02 -10.21 8.45
N SER A 57 21.92 -9.48 8.64
CA SER A 57 20.57 -9.95 8.37
C SER A 57 19.74 -8.89 7.64
N GLY A 58 18.48 -9.20 7.34
CA GLY A 58 17.56 -8.21 6.77
C GLY A 58 18.08 -7.59 5.48
N LEU A 59 17.85 -6.28 5.29
CA LEU A 59 18.20 -5.60 4.04
C LEU A 59 19.70 -5.66 3.74
N TYR A 60 20.54 -5.61 4.78
CA TYR A 60 21.98 -5.67 4.61
C TYR A 60 22.44 -6.98 3.98
N HIS A 61 21.91 -8.09 4.49
CA HIS A 61 22.20 -9.42 3.95
C HIS A 61 21.81 -9.53 2.47
N PHE A 62 20.56 -9.18 2.12
CA PHE A 62 20.10 -9.24 0.73
C PHE A 62 20.85 -8.26 -0.21
N THR A 63 21.42 -7.19 0.33
CA THR A 63 22.25 -6.26 -0.46
C THR A 63 23.64 -6.87 -0.73
N HIS A 64 24.21 -7.62 0.21
CA HIS A 64 25.48 -8.35 0.01
C HIS A 64 25.39 -9.46 -1.02
N LEU A 65 24.22 -10.11 -1.13
CA LEU A 65 23.98 -11.13 -2.16
C LEU A 65 24.26 -10.64 -3.58
N ALA A 66 24.11 -9.34 -3.85
CA ALA A 66 24.42 -8.74 -5.15
C ALA A 66 25.91 -8.85 -5.53
N ILE A 67 26.80 -9.01 -4.55
CA ILE A 67 28.25 -9.13 -4.71
C ILE A 67 28.67 -10.60 -4.62
N GLU A 68 28.06 -11.36 -3.71
CA GLU A 68 28.34 -12.79 -3.54
C GLU A 68 27.87 -13.61 -4.76
N HIS A 69 26.75 -13.22 -5.37
CA HIS A 69 26.12 -13.90 -6.50
C HIS A 69 25.78 -12.88 -7.62
N PRO A 70 26.79 -12.34 -8.32
CA PRO A 70 26.60 -11.22 -9.23
C PRO A 70 25.82 -11.62 -10.48
N VAL A 71 24.62 -11.04 -10.65
CA VAL A 71 23.80 -11.19 -11.87
C VAL A 71 24.34 -10.32 -13.01
N PHE A 72 24.71 -9.08 -12.68
CA PHE A 72 25.23 -8.10 -13.64
C PHE A 72 26.40 -7.33 -13.01
N PRO A 73 27.66 -7.61 -13.42
CA PRO A 73 28.84 -7.09 -12.73
C PRO A 73 28.90 -5.57 -12.53
N PRO A 74 28.47 -4.71 -13.47
CA PRO A 74 28.43 -3.27 -13.23
C PRO A 74 27.48 -2.85 -12.10
N PHE A 75 26.38 -3.58 -11.90
CA PHE A 75 25.48 -3.33 -10.78
C PHE A 75 26.14 -3.75 -9.46
N SER A 76 26.77 -4.93 -9.41
CA SER A 76 27.51 -5.40 -8.23
C SER A 76 28.63 -4.44 -7.84
N TRP A 77 29.37 -3.90 -8.83
CA TRP A 77 30.38 -2.87 -8.60
C TRP A 77 29.78 -1.61 -7.93
N ALA A 78 28.63 -1.13 -8.44
CA ALA A 78 27.95 0.02 -7.86
C ALA A 78 27.44 -0.28 -6.44
N VAL A 79 26.95 -1.50 -6.19
CA VAL A 79 26.55 -1.92 -4.85
C VAL A 79 27.75 -1.91 -3.89
N GLU A 80 28.86 -2.50 -4.28
CA GLU A 80 30.08 -2.58 -3.48
C GLU A 80 30.68 -1.20 -3.16
N HIS A 81 30.72 -0.29 -4.13
CA HIS A 81 31.46 0.96 -4.01
C HIS A 81 30.59 2.18 -3.66
N LEU A 82 29.29 2.14 -3.95
CA LEU A 82 28.39 3.28 -3.72
C LEU A 82 27.35 2.98 -2.64
N VAL A 83 26.78 1.76 -2.64
CA VAL A 83 25.69 1.39 -1.73
C VAL A 83 26.22 0.95 -0.37
N LEU A 84 27.06 -0.07 -0.31
CA LEU A 84 27.55 -0.63 0.97
C LEU A 84 28.31 0.39 1.84
N PRO A 85 29.16 1.29 1.29
CA PRO A 85 29.83 2.30 2.11
C PRO A 85 28.86 3.32 2.71
N ASN A 86 27.69 3.50 2.09
CA ASN A 86 26.64 4.44 2.52
C ASN A 86 25.35 3.70 2.95
N PHE A 87 25.50 2.49 3.48
CA PHE A 87 24.39 1.54 3.59
C PHE A 87 23.20 2.06 4.40
N THR A 88 23.42 2.74 5.52
CA THR A 88 22.33 3.30 6.33
C THR A 88 21.47 4.29 5.55
N ALA A 89 22.09 5.16 4.73
CA ALA A 89 21.36 6.11 3.89
C ALA A 89 20.56 5.38 2.79
N PHE A 90 21.16 4.34 2.20
CA PHE A 90 20.47 3.47 1.25
C PHE A 90 19.27 2.75 1.89
N GLY A 91 19.41 2.22 3.10
CA GLY A 91 18.33 1.54 3.82
C GLY A 91 17.12 2.46 4.06
N TRP A 92 17.36 3.71 4.46
CA TRP A 92 16.30 4.71 4.57
C TRP A 92 15.66 5.05 3.22
N ALA A 93 16.47 5.18 2.15
CA ALA A 93 15.96 5.44 0.81
C ALA A 93 15.06 4.30 0.30
N VAL A 94 15.45 3.04 0.51
CA VAL A 94 14.64 1.85 0.19
C VAL A 94 13.37 1.83 1.02
N LEU A 95 13.47 2.00 2.34
CA LEU A 95 12.29 2.02 3.22
C LEU A 95 11.28 3.09 2.79
N PHE A 96 11.75 4.28 2.44
CA PHE A 96 10.91 5.37 1.95
C PHE A 96 10.28 5.05 0.59
N ALA A 97 11.07 4.52 -0.35
CA ALA A 97 10.60 4.16 -1.68
C ALA A 97 9.54 3.05 -1.63
N GLU A 98 9.76 1.99 -0.87
CA GLU A 98 8.81 0.88 -0.70
C GLU A 98 7.54 1.33 0.04
N SER A 99 7.68 2.17 1.07
CA SER A 99 6.53 2.77 1.76
C SER A 99 5.72 3.66 0.84
N ALA A 100 6.37 4.50 0.03
CA ALA A 100 5.72 5.34 -0.96
C ALA A 100 5.02 4.50 -2.02
N LEU A 101 5.65 3.43 -2.52
CA LEU A 101 5.03 2.48 -3.46
C LEU A 101 3.75 1.88 -2.89
N ALA A 102 3.80 1.35 -1.67
CA ALA A 102 2.63 0.81 -0.99
C ALA A 102 1.50 1.85 -0.89
N VAL A 103 1.80 3.07 -0.42
CA VAL A 103 0.80 4.16 -0.31
C VAL A 103 0.21 4.51 -1.67
N LEU A 104 1.04 4.76 -2.69
CA LEU A 104 0.59 5.18 -4.01
C LEU A 104 -0.28 4.11 -4.68
N LEU A 105 0.11 2.84 -4.59
CA LEU A 105 -0.63 1.72 -5.19
C LEU A 105 -1.92 1.40 -4.43
N LEU A 106 -1.89 1.34 -3.10
CA LEU A 106 -3.09 1.03 -2.31
C LEU A 106 -4.16 2.13 -2.47
N THR A 107 -3.74 3.39 -2.40
CA THR A 107 -4.66 4.54 -2.53
C THR A 107 -5.06 4.85 -3.98
N GLY A 108 -4.32 4.31 -4.96
CA GLY A 108 -4.49 4.65 -6.37
C GLY A 108 -4.11 6.10 -6.68
N THR A 109 -3.00 6.56 -6.09
CA THR A 109 -2.45 7.92 -6.27
C THR A 109 -1.24 7.85 -7.18
N ALA A 110 -1.22 8.63 -8.27
CA ALA A 110 -0.11 8.69 -9.21
C ALA A 110 0.38 7.29 -9.65
N VAL A 111 -0.57 6.40 -10.03
CA VAL A 111 -0.28 4.96 -10.21
C VAL A 111 0.80 4.70 -11.26
N ARG A 112 0.88 5.53 -12.31
CA ARG A 112 1.93 5.42 -13.34
C ARG A 112 3.33 5.74 -12.79
N LEU A 113 3.43 6.73 -11.91
CA LEU A 113 4.69 7.05 -11.23
C LEU A 113 5.08 5.90 -10.30
N ALA A 114 4.12 5.36 -9.53
CA ALA A 114 4.35 4.19 -8.71
C ALA A 114 4.80 2.98 -9.54
N ALA A 115 4.22 2.78 -10.73
CA ALA A 115 4.64 1.74 -11.65
C ALA A 115 6.10 1.91 -12.11
N LEU A 116 6.54 3.13 -12.45
CA LEU A 116 7.93 3.41 -12.82
C LEU A 116 8.90 3.14 -11.67
N ILE A 117 8.57 3.59 -10.46
CA ILE A 117 9.38 3.33 -9.26
C ILE A 117 9.43 1.82 -8.98
N GLY A 118 8.30 1.13 -9.11
CA GLY A 118 8.20 -0.32 -8.87
C GLY A 118 8.96 -1.13 -9.91
N ILE A 119 9.02 -0.70 -11.18
CA ILE A 119 9.91 -1.26 -12.20
C ILE A 119 11.37 -1.15 -11.74
N GLY A 120 11.80 0.05 -11.33
CA GLY A 120 13.17 0.28 -10.85
C GLY A 120 13.52 -0.58 -9.64
N GLN A 121 12.64 -0.65 -8.64
CA GLN A 121 12.84 -1.49 -7.45
C GLN A 121 12.83 -2.98 -7.79
N SER A 122 11.95 -3.44 -8.68
CA SER A 122 11.90 -4.86 -9.09
C SER A 122 13.18 -5.29 -9.81
N VAL A 123 13.72 -4.42 -10.67
CA VAL A 123 15.01 -4.65 -11.34
C VAL A 123 16.15 -4.67 -10.32
N ALA A 124 16.21 -3.70 -9.41
CA ALA A 124 17.25 -3.66 -8.39
C ALA A 124 17.23 -4.92 -7.50
N ILE A 125 16.06 -5.34 -7.04
CA ILE A 125 15.90 -6.59 -6.27
C ILE A 125 16.36 -7.78 -7.11
N GLY A 126 15.86 -7.92 -8.34
CA GLY A 126 16.24 -9.04 -9.21
C GLY A 126 17.75 -9.11 -9.47
N LEU A 127 18.40 -7.97 -9.70
CA LEU A 127 19.86 -7.92 -9.88
C LEU A 127 20.64 -8.22 -8.60
N SER A 128 20.04 -8.05 -7.43
CA SER A 128 20.67 -8.37 -6.15
C SER A 128 20.62 -9.86 -5.80
N VAL A 129 19.57 -10.58 -6.20
CA VAL A 129 19.30 -11.92 -5.62
C VAL A 129 18.96 -13.02 -6.62
N ALA A 130 18.80 -12.74 -7.92
CA ALA A 130 18.35 -13.76 -8.87
C ALA A 130 19.30 -14.95 -9.04
N GLU A 131 20.61 -14.77 -8.87
CA GLU A 131 21.58 -15.87 -8.91
C GLU A 131 21.90 -16.45 -7.52
N SER A 132 21.22 -15.99 -6.47
CA SER A 132 21.45 -16.47 -5.11
C SER A 132 20.82 -17.86 -4.89
N PRO A 133 21.48 -18.78 -4.17
CA PRO A 133 20.94 -20.10 -3.88
C PRO A 133 19.59 -20.03 -3.16
N GLY A 134 18.60 -20.78 -3.66
CA GLY A 134 17.26 -20.87 -3.05
C GLY A 134 16.27 -19.80 -3.50
N GLU A 135 16.72 -18.79 -4.26
CA GLU A 135 15.84 -17.77 -4.83
C GLU A 135 15.18 -18.24 -6.13
N TRP A 136 14.02 -17.65 -6.45
CA TRP A 136 13.28 -17.94 -7.66
C TRP A 136 13.20 -16.70 -8.58
N PRO A 137 14.03 -16.62 -9.63
CA PRO A 137 14.14 -15.42 -10.48
C PRO A 137 12.83 -14.93 -11.09
N TRP A 138 11.92 -15.86 -11.39
CA TRP A 138 10.63 -15.53 -11.97
C TRP A 138 9.73 -14.71 -11.04
N ALA A 139 9.95 -14.76 -9.73
CA ALA A 139 9.23 -13.89 -8.79
C ALA A 139 9.47 -12.40 -9.10
N TYR A 140 10.72 -12.02 -9.40
CA TYR A 140 11.07 -10.63 -9.73
C TYR A 140 10.63 -10.25 -11.15
N ALA A 141 10.69 -11.20 -12.10
CA ALA A 141 10.14 -10.99 -13.44
C ALA A 141 8.62 -10.78 -13.39
N MET A 142 7.89 -11.52 -12.56
CA MET A 142 6.47 -11.32 -12.32
C MET A 142 6.20 -9.97 -11.64
N LEU A 143 6.97 -9.61 -10.62
CA LEU A 143 6.85 -8.31 -9.95
C LEU A 143 7.07 -7.16 -10.95
N LEU A 144 8.10 -7.26 -11.79
CA LEU A 144 8.35 -6.34 -12.89
C LEU A 144 7.17 -6.28 -13.87
N GLY A 145 6.67 -7.44 -14.31
CA GLY A 145 5.54 -7.57 -15.23
C GLY A 145 4.27 -6.92 -14.69
N ILE A 146 3.97 -7.07 -13.40
CA ILE A 146 2.83 -6.41 -12.74
C ILE A 146 2.94 -4.89 -12.89
N HIS A 147 4.12 -4.31 -12.64
CA HIS A 147 4.32 -2.86 -12.77
C HIS A 147 4.26 -2.38 -14.22
N VAL A 148 4.79 -3.16 -15.17
CA VAL A 148 4.63 -2.87 -16.61
C VAL A 148 3.15 -2.82 -16.97
N VAL A 149 2.34 -3.78 -16.53
CA VAL A 149 0.89 -3.75 -16.74
C VAL A 149 0.28 -2.48 -16.13
N LEU A 150 0.57 -2.18 -14.86
CA LEU A 150 0.04 -1.00 -14.17
C LEU A 150 0.45 0.33 -14.82
N LEU A 151 1.59 0.39 -15.51
CA LEU A 151 2.05 1.57 -16.23
C LEU A 151 1.16 1.87 -17.45
N PHE A 152 0.77 0.83 -18.19
CA PHE A 152 0.11 0.96 -19.49
C PHE A 152 -1.42 0.80 -19.45
N VAL A 153 -1.99 0.22 -18.38
CA VAL A 153 -3.44 0.00 -18.27
C VAL A 153 -4.14 0.97 -17.33
N ALA A 154 -5.46 1.08 -17.46
CA ALA A 154 -6.33 1.98 -16.72
C ALA A 154 -6.66 1.53 -15.27
N SER A 155 -5.67 1.03 -14.52
CA SER A 155 -5.84 0.56 -13.12
C SER A 155 -6.14 1.69 -12.12
N ASN A 156 -6.05 2.94 -12.56
CA ASN A 156 -6.25 4.15 -11.78
C ASN A 156 -7.64 4.79 -11.97
N GLN A 157 -8.55 4.16 -12.71
CA GLN A 157 -9.90 4.69 -12.98
C GLN A 157 -10.96 4.22 -11.98
N TYR A 158 -10.65 3.23 -11.14
CA TYR A 158 -11.57 2.65 -10.14
C TYR A 158 -10.94 2.58 -8.75
N ALA A 159 -11.73 2.91 -7.73
CA ALA A 159 -11.32 2.95 -6.32
C ALA A 159 -9.93 3.60 -6.12
N ALA A 160 -9.72 4.78 -6.71
CA ALA A 160 -8.44 5.45 -6.81
C ALA A 160 -8.58 6.96 -6.61
N ILE A 161 -7.56 7.60 -6.02
CA ILE A 161 -7.48 9.06 -5.94
C ILE A 161 -7.34 9.68 -7.34
N ASP A 162 -6.58 9.05 -8.24
CA ASP A 162 -6.44 9.51 -9.62
C ASP A 162 -7.81 9.57 -10.34
N ALA A 163 -8.71 8.62 -10.08
CA ALA A 163 -10.07 8.64 -10.60
C ALA A 163 -10.90 9.81 -10.06
N VAL A 164 -10.71 10.19 -8.80
CA VAL A 164 -11.34 11.38 -8.21
C VAL A 164 -10.79 12.64 -8.88
N ARG A 165 -9.48 12.72 -9.11
CA ARG A 165 -8.82 13.86 -9.77
C ARG A 165 -9.25 14.02 -11.23
N ALA A 166 -9.48 12.91 -11.94
CA ALA A 166 -9.90 12.90 -13.32
C ALA A 166 -11.41 13.17 -13.53
N ALA A 167 -12.20 13.30 -12.47
CA ALA A 167 -13.63 13.57 -12.58
C ALA A 167 -13.89 14.98 -13.14
N THR A 168 -14.66 15.06 -14.23
CA THR A 168 -14.94 16.32 -14.94
C THR A 168 -16.20 17.02 -14.47
N THR A 169 -17.16 16.30 -13.87
CA THR A 169 -18.40 16.87 -13.34
C THR A 169 -18.40 16.87 -11.82
N ALA A 170 -19.07 17.86 -11.23
CA ALA A 170 -19.17 17.99 -9.79
C ALA A 170 -19.86 16.78 -9.11
N SER A 171 -20.89 16.22 -9.77
CA SER A 171 -21.58 15.00 -9.33
C SER A 171 -20.68 13.76 -9.38
N ALA A 172 -19.91 13.58 -10.47
CA ALA A 172 -18.96 12.48 -10.58
C ALA A 172 -17.82 12.60 -9.56
N LEU A 173 -17.33 13.82 -9.31
CA LEU A 173 -16.32 14.10 -8.31
C LEU A 173 -16.80 13.72 -6.91
N ARG A 174 -17.97 14.23 -6.50
CA ARG A 174 -18.58 13.94 -5.19
C ARG A 174 -18.80 12.44 -5.01
N SER A 175 -19.44 11.78 -5.97
CA SER A 175 -19.74 10.33 -5.86
C SER A 175 -18.48 9.46 -5.80
N LYS A 176 -17.45 9.76 -6.59
CA LYS A 176 -16.17 9.03 -6.52
C LYS A 176 -15.44 9.28 -5.20
N ALA A 177 -15.40 10.52 -4.71
CA ALA A 177 -14.79 10.86 -3.42
C ALA A 177 -15.49 10.17 -2.24
N GLN A 178 -16.83 10.20 -2.21
CA GLN A 178 -17.63 9.54 -1.18
C GLN A 178 -17.45 8.02 -1.19
N ARG A 179 -17.45 7.38 -2.38
CA ARG A 179 -17.20 5.93 -2.51
C ARG A 179 -15.79 5.55 -2.05
N LEU A 180 -14.79 6.35 -2.39
CA LEU A 180 -13.41 6.10 -2.00
C LEU A 180 -13.25 6.21 -0.47
N LEU A 181 -13.79 7.27 0.14
CA LEU A 181 -13.79 7.44 1.59
C LEU A 181 -14.53 6.30 2.29
N ALA A 182 -15.75 5.96 1.84
CA ALA A 182 -16.52 4.89 2.45
C ALA A 182 -15.81 3.52 2.33
N GLY A 183 -15.18 3.25 1.19
CA GLY A 183 -14.40 2.04 0.96
C GLY A 183 -13.23 1.93 1.92
N TRP A 184 -12.39 2.97 1.99
CA TRP A 184 -11.27 3.02 2.92
C TRP A 184 -11.71 2.98 4.38
N ALA A 185 -12.76 3.71 4.74
CA ALA A 185 -13.27 3.72 6.10
C ALA A 185 -13.76 2.33 6.53
N THR A 186 -14.40 1.58 5.62
CA THR A 186 -14.80 0.20 5.88
C THR A 186 -13.57 -0.68 6.16
N VAL A 187 -12.53 -0.56 5.35
CA VAL A 187 -11.28 -1.33 5.54
C VAL A 187 -10.63 -0.99 6.88
N LEU A 188 -10.46 0.31 7.20
CA LEU A 188 -9.85 0.75 8.44
C LEU A 188 -10.67 0.36 9.68
N LEU A 189 -12.00 0.41 9.58
CA LEU A 189 -12.90 -0.04 10.64
C LEU A 189 -12.72 -1.54 10.89
N LEU A 190 -12.65 -2.36 9.84
CA LEU A 190 -12.41 -3.81 9.99
C LEU A 190 -11.05 -4.09 10.64
N ILE A 191 -9.98 -3.40 10.21
CA ILE A 191 -8.65 -3.53 10.82
C ILE A 191 -8.72 -3.15 12.30
N GLY A 192 -9.31 -1.99 12.63
CA GLY A 192 -9.42 -1.49 14.00
C GLY A 192 -10.26 -2.39 14.90
N LEU A 193 -11.37 -2.95 14.41
CA LEU A 193 -12.20 -3.88 15.18
C LEU A 193 -11.49 -5.22 15.43
N ILE A 194 -10.81 -5.78 14.41
CA ILE A 194 -10.02 -7.01 14.57
C ILE A 194 -8.88 -6.78 15.56
N ALA A 195 -8.15 -5.66 15.42
CA ALA A 195 -7.08 -5.27 16.33
C ALA A 195 -7.59 -5.08 17.77
N GLY A 196 -8.70 -4.37 17.95
CA GLY A 196 -9.31 -4.14 19.26
C GLY A 196 -9.77 -5.44 19.91
N TRP A 197 -10.48 -6.29 19.17
CA TRP A 197 -10.92 -7.60 19.66
C TRP A 197 -9.73 -8.48 20.10
N ARG A 198 -8.69 -8.58 19.27
CA ARG A 198 -7.48 -9.35 19.59
C ARG A 198 -6.69 -8.72 20.74
N GLY A 199 -6.63 -7.40 20.82
CA GLY A 199 -5.95 -6.65 21.87
C GLY A 199 -6.66 -6.69 23.22
N LEU A 200 -7.97 -6.97 23.26
CA LEU A 200 -8.68 -7.25 24.52
C LEU A 200 -8.30 -8.63 25.10
N ALA A 201 -7.85 -9.56 24.26
CA ALA A 201 -7.50 -10.93 24.63
C ALA A 201 -6.02 -11.12 25.00
N GLY A 202 -5.17 -10.09 24.87
CA GLY A 202 -3.73 -10.22 25.09
C GLY A 202 -3.04 -8.93 25.52
N SER A 203 -1.85 -9.04 26.10
CA SER A 203 -1.03 -7.92 26.58
C SER A 203 -0.12 -7.29 25.51
N TRP A 204 -0.02 -7.91 24.33
CA TRP A 204 0.88 -7.52 23.24
C TRP A 204 0.11 -6.87 22.08
N PRO A 205 0.78 -6.05 21.25
CA PRO A 205 0.18 -5.53 20.02
C PRO A 205 -0.42 -6.66 19.16
N ALA A 206 -1.66 -6.45 18.72
CA ALA A 206 -2.38 -7.41 17.92
C ALA A 206 -1.96 -7.31 16.45
N TYR A 207 -1.39 -8.38 15.93
CA TYR A 207 -1.13 -8.55 14.51
C TYR A 207 -2.44 -8.66 13.73
N VAL A 208 -2.61 -7.85 12.69
CA VAL A 208 -3.73 -7.94 11.75
C VAL A 208 -3.21 -8.41 10.40
N GLY A 209 -3.52 -9.65 10.05
CA GLY A 209 -3.01 -10.29 8.84
C GLY A 209 -3.01 -11.82 8.94
N ILE A 210 -2.34 -12.47 7.99
CA ILE A 210 -2.17 -13.92 7.91
C ILE A 210 -0.68 -14.21 7.74
N ARG A 211 -0.01 -14.62 8.84
CA ARG A 211 1.45 -14.88 8.84
C ARG A 211 1.87 -15.96 7.82
N PRO A 212 1.16 -17.10 7.68
CA PRO A 212 1.52 -18.11 6.68
C PRO A 212 1.41 -17.65 5.22
N LEU A 213 0.65 -16.58 4.97
CA LEU A 213 0.51 -15.97 3.64
C LEU A 213 1.35 -14.71 3.50
N GLU A 214 2.23 -14.43 4.47
CA GLU A 214 3.08 -13.23 4.44
C GLU A 214 2.27 -11.94 4.23
N PHE A 215 1.08 -11.92 4.82
CA PHE A 215 0.13 -10.82 4.66
C PHE A 215 0.01 -10.08 5.99
N SER A 216 0.43 -8.81 6.01
CA SER A 216 0.39 -7.95 7.19
C SER A 216 -0.27 -6.61 6.87
N LEU A 217 -1.25 -6.23 7.69
CA LEU A 217 -1.84 -4.88 7.73
C LEU A 217 -1.35 -4.10 8.95
N GLY A 218 -0.31 -4.60 9.63
CA GLY A 218 0.33 -3.97 10.77
C GLY A 218 -0.01 -4.64 12.09
N GLU A 219 0.66 -4.15 13.12
CA GLU A 219 0.41 -4.49 14.52
C GLU A 219 -0.18 -3.28 15.24
N TYR A 220 -1.10 -3.52 16.17
CA TYR A 220 -1.85 -2.46 16.83
C TYR A 220 -2.12 -2.84 18.28
N ASN A 221 -1.79 -1.96 19.22
CA ASN A 221 -2.33 -2.09 20.57
C ASN A 221 -3.76 -1.51 20.65
N LEU A 222 -4.39 -1.56 21.82
CA LEU A 222 -5.76 -1.04 22.00
C LEU A 222 -5.87 0.44 21.62
N ARG A 223 -4.85 1.26 21.90
CA ARG A 223 -4.83 2.68 21.53
C ARG A 223 -4.78 2.86 20.02
N GLY A 224 -3.89 2.13 19.34
CA GLY A 224 -3.79 2.12 17.88
C GLY A 224 -5.09 1.69 17.21
N ALA A 225 -5.75 0.66 17.77
CA ALA A 225 -7.06 0.20 17.31
C ALA A 225 -8.14 1.27 17.45
N LEU A 226 -8.23 1.94 18.61
CA LEU A 226 -9.18 3.03 18.84
C LEU A 226 -8.95 4.23 17.91
N VAL A 227 -7.69 4.59 17.67
CA VAL A 227 -7.33 5.66 16.72
C VAL A 227 -7.76 5.29 15.30
N LEU A 228 -7.53 4.05 14.86
CA LEU A 228 -8.01 3.56 13.57
C LEU A 228 -9.53 3.65 13.43
N VAL A 229 -10.27 3.21 14.45
CA VAL A 229 -11.75 3.27 14.47
C VAL A 229 -12.21 4.72 14.42
N ALA A 230 -11.60 5.63 15.17
CA ALA A 230 -11.94 7.06 15.16
C ALA A 230 -11.72 7.68 13.77
N ILE A 231 -10.59 7.38 13.12
CA ILE A 231 -10.30 7.81 11.74
C ILE A 231 -11.36 7.26 10.78
N ALA A 232 -11.68 5.97 10.87
CA ALA A 232 -12.67 5.33 10.03
C ALA A 232 -14.07 5.97 10.18
N LEU A 233 -14.51 6.24 11.41
CA LEU A 233 -15.78 6.92 11.67
C LEU A 233 -15.80 8.34 11.12
N ALA A 234 -14.72 9.10 11.26
CA ALA A 234 -14.59 10.44 10.67
C ALA A 234 -14.64 10.39 9.13
N MET A 235 -13.99 9.40 8.50
CA MET A 235 -14.07 9.18 7.05
C MET A 235 -15.47 8.78 6.59
N LEU A 236 -16.19 7.93 7.33
CA LEU A 236 -17.59 7.58 7.05
C LEU A 236 -18.50 8.80 7.18
N ALA A 237 -18.34 9.60 8.23
CA ALA A 237 -19.09 10.84 8.42
C ALA A 237 -18.85 11.80 7.25
N ALA A 238 -17.59 11.98 6.83
CA ALA A 238 -17.27 12.78 5.65
C ALA A 238 -17.92 12.24 4.36
N ALA A 239 -17.95 10.91 4.19
CA ALA A 239 -18.55 10.27 3.02
C ALA A 239 -20.08 10.36 2.97
N LYS A 240 -20.75 10.25 4.13
CA LYS A 240 -22.22 10.17 4.23
C LYS A 240 -22.88 11.53 4.44
N LEU A 241 -22.22 12.42 5.18
CA LEU A 241 -22.75 13.72 5.59
C LEU A 241 -22.14 14.89 4.80
N ASP A 242 -21.28 14.61 3.81
CA ASP A 242 -20.53 15.60 3.02
C ASP A 242 -19.70 16.59 3.87
N GLN A 243 -19.32 16.16 5.08
CA GLN A 243 -18.61 17.01 6.05
C GLN A 243 -17.10 17.08 5.74
N ARG A 244 -16.69 18.13 5.03
CA ARG A 244 -15.28 18.40 4.71
C ARG A 244 -14.38 18.47 5.95
N ILE A 245 -14.87 19.02 7.06
CA ILE A 245 -14.11 19.13 8.31
C ILE A 245 -13.76 17.74 8.85
N ALA A 246 -14.70 16.79 8.79
CA ALA A 246 -14.46 15.41 9.23
C ALA A 246 -13.37 14.73 8.39
N ALA A 247 -13.31 14.99 7.07
CA ALA A 247 -12.23 14.47 6.21
C ALA A 247 -10.86 15.04 6.60
N PHE A 248 -10.77 16.33 6.91
CA PHE A 248 -9.49 16.91 7.35
C PHE A 248 -9.08 16.49 8.76
N ALA A 249 -10.05 16.33 9.67
CA ALA A 249 -9.78 15.77 10.99
C ALA A 249 -9.25 14.33 10.88
N ALA A 250 -9.86 13.50 10.04
CA ALA A 250 -9.37 12.15 9.74
C ALA A 250 -7.94 12.19 9.16
N ALA A 251 -7.67 13.10 8.22
CA ALA A 251 -6.36 13.25 7.61
C ALA A 251 -5.28 13.66 8.63
N ALA A 252 -5.58 14.65 9.48
CA ALA A 252 -4.66 15.13 10.50
C ALA A 252 -4.38 14.06 11.56
N LEU A 253 -5.42 13.40 12.06
CA LEU A 253 -5.28 12.32 13.05
C LEU A 253 -4.47 11.15 12.49
N ALA A 254 -4.73 10.76 11.24
CA ALA A 254 -3.97 9.70 10.57
C ALA A 254 -2.50 10.10 10.34
N ALA A 255 -2.23 11.33 9.91
CA ALA A 255 -0.86 11.82 9.74
C ALA A 255 -0.09 11.86 11.07
N LEU A 256 -0.72 12.35 12.14
CA LEU A 256 -0.12 12.37 13.48
C LEU A 256 0.16 10.95 14.00
N ALA A 257 -0.75 9.99 13.78
CA ALA A 257 -0.54 8.59 14.13
C ALA A 257 0.65 7.98 13.36
N ALA A 258 0.75 8.24 12.06
CA ALA A 258 1.88 7.78 11.25
C ALA A 258 3.20 8.38 11.71
N VAL A 259 3.26 9.70 11.93
CA VAL A 259 4.47 10.39 12.42
C VAL A 259 4.86 9.88 13.80
N SER A 260 3.89 9.70 14.70
CA SER A 260 4.13 9.12 16.03
C SER A 260 4.84 7.77 15.93
N ILE A 261 4.40 6.89 15.02
CA ILE A 261 5.04 5.60 14.81
C ILE A 261 6.43 5.78 14.19
N TYR A 262 6.57 6.59 13.13
CA TYR A 262 7.86 6.79 12.43
C TYR A 262 8.96 7.33 13.35
N VAL A 263 8.62 8.21 14.30
CA VAL A 263 9.57 8.75 15.29
C VAL A 263 9.99 7.70 16.33
N GLN A 264 9.18 6.66 16.52
CA GLN A 264 9.45 5.57 17.48
C GLN A 264 9.96 4.29 16.79
N VAL A 265 10.27 4.31 15.48
CA VAL A 265 10.74 3.10 14.80
C VAL A 265 12.13 2.74 15.29
N GLY A 266 12.29 1.49 15.72
CA GLY A 266 13.53 0.99 16.32
C GLY A 266 13.50 0.99 17.86
N GLU A 267 12.48 1.61 18.48
CA GLU A 267 12.28 1.53 19.92
C GLU A 267 11.71 0.16 20.35
N PRO A 268 12.00 -0.31 21.58
CA PRO A 268 11.46 -1.57 22.10
C PRO A 268 9.93 -1.62 22.17
N SER A 269 9.29 -0.45 22.24
CA SER A 269 7.84 -0.33 22.30
C SER A 269 7.36 0.93 21.58
N VAL A 270 6.36 0.77 20.72
CA VAL A 270 5.70 1.89 20.03
C VAL A 270 4.38 2.20 20.74
N TRP A 271 4.10 3.49 20.97
CA TRP A 271 2.92 3.93 21.73
C TRP A 271 1.58 3.45 21.17
N LEU A 272 1.46 3.31 19.84
CA LEU A 272 0.29 2.75 19.15
C LEU A 272 0.42 1.25 18.84
N GLY A 273 1.50 0.61 19.28
CA GLY A 273 1.84 -0.79 19.00
C GLY A 273 2.21 -1.04 17.52
N GLY A 274 2.50 0.02 16.77
CA GLY A 274 2.63 0.00 15.31
C GLY A 274 4.02 -0.36 14.79
N THR A 275 4.05 -0.98 13.61
CA THR A 275 5.26 -1.19 12.80
C THR A 275 5.31 -0.21 11.62
N ASN A 276 6.33 -0.30 10.77
CA ASN A 276 6.38 0.44 9.50
C ASN A 276 5.11 0.21 8.66
N THR A 277 4.59 -1.02 8.62
CA THR A 277 3.32 -1.37 7.96
C THR A 277 2.15 -0.60 8.55
N THR A 278 2.04 -0.55 9.88
CA THR A 278 1.02 0.23 10.59
C THR A 278 1.09 1.70 10.22
N ALA A 279 2.31 2.27 10.19
CA ALA A 279 2.52 3.66 9.77
C ALA A 279 2.05 3.89 8.33
N VAL A 280 2.36 2.98 7.40
CA VAL A 280 1.90 3.07 5.99
C VAL A 280 0.37 3.04 5.88
N ILE A 281 -0.33 2.22 6.67
CA ILE A 281 -1.81 2.21 6.68
C ILE A 281 -2.36 3.56 7.15
N PHE A 282 -1.78 4.16 8.19
CA PHE A 282 -2.15 5.52 8.61
C PHE A 282 -1.83 6.58 7.54
N VAL A 283 -0.69 6.48 6.83
CA VAL A 283 -0.39 7.37 5.70
C VAL A 283 -1.41 7.21 4.57
N CYS A 284 -1.83 5.99 4.25
CA CYS A 284 -2.90 5.75 3.26
C CYS A 284 -4.20 6.46 3.67
N ALA A 285 -4.61 6.31 4.93
CA ALA A 285 -5.80 6.99 5.46
C ALA A 285 -5.67 8.52 5.38
N ALA A 286 -4.49 9.07 5.70
CA ALA A 286 -4.21 10.49 5.60
C ALA A 286 -4.31 11.01 4.17
N VAL A 287 -3.67 10.33 3.22
CA VAL A 287 -3.64 10.69 1.79
C VAL A 287 -5.03 10.64 1.18
N VAL A 288 -5.80 9.57 1.44
CA VAL A 288 -7.18 9.42 0.96
C VAL A 288 -8.08 10.51 1.52
N SER A 289 -8.01 10.73 2.83
CA SER A 289 -8.86 11.71 3.51
C SER A 289 -8.57 13.13 3.07
N LEU A 290 -7.29 13.49 2.91
CA LEU A 290 -6.87 14.80 2.42
C LEU A 290 -7.32 15.02 0.97
N ALA A 291 -7.04 14.07 0.07
CA ALA A 291 -7.35 14.21 -1.34
C ALA A 291 -8.86 14.27 -1.61
N ALA A 292 -9.65 13.44 -0.92
CA ALA A 292 -11.10 13.47 -1.02
C ALA A 292 -11.70 14.72 -0.33
N GLY A 293 -11.16 15.11 0.83
CA GLY A 293 -11.62 16.28 1.59
C GLY A 293 -11.40 17.62 0.87
N VAL A 294 -10.37 17.75 0.04
CA VAL A 294 -10.21 18.94 -0.83
C VAL A 294 -11.36 19.08 -1.85
N LYS A 295 -12.04 17.98 -2.17
CA LYS A 295 -13.06 17.91 -3.23
C LYS A 295 -14.50 17.93 -2.70
N ILE A 296 -14.71 17.46 -1.47
CA ILE A 296 -15.99 17.49 -0.76
C ILE A 296 -16.37 18.92 -0.36
N GLY A 297 -17.65 19.29 -0.46
CA GLY A 297 -18.17 20.63 -0.09
C GLY A 297 -17.86 21.79 -1.04
N ARG A 298 -17.13 21.58 -2.16
CA ARG A 298 -16.92 22.63 -3.20
C ARG A 298 -18.09 22.78 -4.17
N VAL A 299 -19.04 21.85 -4.17
CA VAL A 299 -20.08 21.73 -5.20
C VAL A 299 -21.32 22.61 -4.94
N GLU A 300 -21.50 23.13 -3.73
CA GLU A 300 -22.65 23.98 -3.38
C GLU A 300 -22.49 25.46 -3.78
N ARG A 301 -21.38 25.84 -4.45
CA ARG A 301 -21.11 27.23 -4.84
C ARG A 301 -20.79 27.41 -6.33
N ALA A 302 -21.46 26.66 -7.20
CA ALA A 302 -21.39 26.85 -8.65
C ALA A 302 -22.81 26.95 -9.22
#